data_AF-A0A1S1CF39-F1
#
_entry.id   AF-A0A1S1CF39-F1
#
_cell.length_a   1.000
_cell.length_b   1.000
_cell.length_c   1.000
_cell.angle_alpha   90.00
_cell.angle_beta   90.00
_cell.angle_gamma   90.00
#
_symmetry.space_group_name_H-M   'P 1'
#
loop_
_entity.id
_entity.type
_entity.pdbx_description
1 polymer ?
#
loop_
_entity_poly.entity_id
_entity_poly.type
_entity_poly.pdbx_seq_one_letter_code
_entity_poly.pdbx_strand_id
1 'polypeptide(L)'
;MSTRVSRRVALGATGAGALAALTACAGSIRPLADGSASSSASASASASASASASASASASASSSKSYKGFVKFDNFEKKGEYVPATATQKAQNVPKPLVPANMNEQNVDGMYAFIGYWLASFNYAVLTGDTEPMKKADPADIYVDMLQDYAVMYGDDLGWLYGSDTPITIELISSAPQKPSSSGTLYYWPAYMNYSPDAKIHLEGKSDQPFKTAESPNGKLMKAIVEYKDGKWFMLTGKESSSASASSGSSSSV
;
A
#
# COMPACT_ATOMS: atom_id res chain seq x y z
N MET A 1 -37.26 -24.14 -41.30
CA MET A 1 -38.22 -23.30 -40.56
C MET A 1 -37.50 -22.04 -40.09
N SER A 2 -37.88 -20.90 -40.66
CA SER A 2 -37.43 -19.56 -40.25
C SER A 2 -37.97 -19.19 -38.87
N THR A 3 -37.25 -18.37 -38.10
CA THR A 3 -37.79 -17.15 -37.48
C THR A 3 -36.63 -16.18 -37.16
N ARG A 4 -36.69 -14.98 -37.76
CA ARG A 4 -35.86 -13.81 -37.45
C ARG A 4 -36.41 -13.13 -36.21
N VAL A 5 -35.56 -12.48 -35.40
CA VAL A 5 -35.93 -11.18 -34.79
C VAL A 5 -34.71 -10.26 -34.79
N SER A 6 -34.88 -9.09 -35.40
CA SER A 6 -34.00 -7.93 -35.36
C SER A 6 -34.80 -6.81 -34.69
N ARG A 7 -34.19 -6.06 -33.75
CA ARG A 7 -34.68 -4.74 -33.34
C ARG A 7 -33.49 -3.79 -33.19
N ARG A 8 -33.42 -2.84 -34.12
CA ARG A 8 -32.73 -1.55 -33.97
C ARG A 8 -33.63 -0.61 -33.19
N VAL A 9 -33.07 0.18 -32.29
CA VAL A 9 -33.61 1.48 -31.87
C VAL A 9 -32.46 2.47 -31.82
N ALA A 10 -32.60 3.53 -32.60
CA ALA A 10 -31.80 4.74 -32.57
C ALA A 10 -32.49 5.77 -31.66
N LEU A 11 -31.74 6.67 -31.05
CA LEU A 11 -31.97 8.12 -31.10
C LEU A 11 -30.85 8.87 -30.37
N GLY A 12 -30.37 9.97 -30.97
CA GLY A 12 -29.35 10.85 -30.40
C GLY A 12 -29.91 11.90 -29.43
N ALA A 13 -28.99 12.63 -28.81
CA ALA A 13 -29.26 13.89 -28.14
C ALA A 13 -28.05 14.82 -28.29
N THR A 14 -28.32 15.98 -28.90
CA THR A 14 -27.51 17.19 -28.99
C THR A 14 -27.52 17.97 -27.66
N GLY A 15 -26.44 18.70 -27.35
CA GLY A 15 -26.58 20.02 -26.70
C GLY A 15 -25.63 20.40 -25.55
N ALA A 16 -24.80 21.41 -25.85
CA ALA A 16 -24.48 22.63 -25.09
C ALA A 16 -23.69 22.61 -23.75
N GLY A 17 -22.80 23.61 -23.60
CA GLY A 17 -22.27 24.11 -22.32
C GLY A 17 -20.78 24.47 -22.35
N ALA A 18 -20.39 25.61 -22.96
CA ALA A 18 -20.07 26.87 -22.28
C ALA A 18 -18.70 26.91 -21.57
N LEU A 19 -17.74 27.57 -22.23
CA LEU A 19 -16.45 28.01 -21.67
C LEU A 19 -16.69 29.23 -20.78
N ALA A 20 -16.27 29.18 -19.52
CA ALA A 20 -16.16 30.35 -18.66
C ALA A 20 -14.73 30.47 -18.15
N ALA A 21 -13.99 31.43 -18.70
CA ALA A 21 -12.77 31.97 -18.14
C ALA A 21 -13.15 33.00 -17.05
N LEU A 22 -12.59 32.87 -15.85
CA LEU A 22 -12.68 33.91 -14.83
C LEU A 22 -11.27 34.42 -14.52
N THR A 23 -11.03 35.61 -15.05
CA THR A 23 -9.90 36.49 -14.83
C THR A 23 -9.91 37.03 -13.40
N ALA A 24 -8.71 37.06 -12.82
CA ALA A 24 -8.39 37.74 -11.58
C ALA A 24 -8.62 39.26 -11.66
N CYS A 25 -8.95 39.87 -10.54
CA CYS A 25 -8.54 41.24 -10.20
C CYS A 25 -8.45 41.39 -8.68
N ALA A 26 -7.24 41.62 -8.20
CA ALA A 26 -6.96 42.22 -6.91
C ALA A 26 -7.33 43.71 -6.93
N GLY A 27 -7.73 44.25 -5.78
CA GLY A 27 -8.04 45.67 -5.63
C GLY A 27 -8.16 46.07 -4.18
N SER A 28 -7.02 46.38 -3.56
CA SER A 28 -6.89 46.97 -2.23
C SER A 28 -7.31 48.43 -2.23
N ILE A 29 -8.27 48.85 -1.39
CA ILE A 29 -8.41 50.26 -0.96
C ILE A 29 -8.94 50.31 0.50
N ARG A 30 -8.05 50.65 1.45
CA ARG A 30 -8.32 51.42 2.69
C ARG A 30 -8.37 52.92 2.30
N PRO A 31 -8.93 53.91 3.06
CA PRO A 31 -8.75 54.15 4.51
C PRO A 31 -9.98 54.83 5.18
N LEU A 32 -10.13 55.14 6.48
CA LEU A 32 -9.48 56.06 7.46
C LEU A 32 -10.26 55.84 8.78
N ALA A 33 -9.63 55.62 9.94
CA ALA A 33 -9.23 56.63 10.95
C ALA A 33 -10.39 57.43 11.60
N ASP A 34 -10.70 57.11 12.87
CA ASP A 34 -10.75 57.96 14.08
C ASP A 34 -11.29 57.03 15.20
N GLY A 35 -10.76 56.91 16.41
CA GLY A 35 -10.30 57.91 17.36
C GLY A 35 -10.79 57.43 18.73
N SER A 36 -9.88 57.13 19.66
CA SER A 36 -10.05 57.34 21.10
C SER A 36 -8.87 56.77 21.87
N ALA A 37 -8.17 57.67 22.55
CA ALA A 37 -7.15 57.38 23.53
C ALA A 37 -7.79 56.87 24.83
N SER A 38 -7.16 55.88 25.45
CA SER A 38 -7.04 55.87 26.91
C SER A 38 -5.82 55.07 27.32
N SER A 39 -4.93 55.75 28.04
CA SER A 39 -3.75 55.20 28.68
C SER A 39 -4.12 54.60 30.03
N SER A 40 -3.64 53.39 30.31
CA SER A 40 -3.25 53.01 31.67
C SER A 40 -2.23 51.89 31.61
N ALA A 41 -1.06 52.20 32.15
CA ALA A 41 -0.05 51.23 32.52
C ALA A 41 -0.52 50.50 33.78
N SER A 42 -0.36 49.17 33.80
CA SER A 42 -0.05 48.43 35.02
C SER A 42 0.52 47.08 34.64
N ALA A 43 1.79 46.90 35.00
CA ALA A 43 2.44 45.61 35.06
C ALA A 43 1.88 44.84 36.27
N SER A 44 1.56 43.56 36.06
CA SER A 44 1.73 42.53 37.09
C SER A 44 1.80 41.17 36.43
N ALA A 45 2.95 40.55 36.65
CA ALA A 45 3.15 39.12 36.49
C ALA A 45 2.27 38.38 37.50
N SER A 46 1.63 37.30 37.05
CA SER A 46 1.37 36.14 37.90
C SER A 46 1.20 34.92 37.02
N ALA A 47 2.08 33.96 37.28
CA ALA A 47 2.01 32.61 36.78
C ALA A 47 0.68 31.98 37.20
N SER A 48 0.06 31.24 36.27
CA SER A 48 -0.81 30.14 36.64
C SER A 48 -0.66 29.05 35.59
N ALA A 49 0.05 28.01 35.99
CA ALA A 49 0.11 26.76 35.29
C ALA A 49 -1.30 26.16 35.26
N SER A 50 -1.84 25.95 34.07
CA SER A 50 -2.93 25.01 33.87
C SER A 50 -2.50 24.05 32.78
N ALA A 51 -2.02 22.90 33.22
CA ALA A 51 -1.82 21.74 32.38
C ALA A 51 -3.17 21.34 31.80
N SER A 52 -3.34 21.50 30.49
CA SER A 52 -4.35 20.77 29.74
C SER A 52 -3.63 20.02 28.63
N ALA A 53 -3.44 18.73 28.90
CA ALA A 53 -2.96 17.77 27.94
C ALA A 53 -3.95 17.71 26.77
N SER A 54 -3.54 18.23 25.63
CA SER A 54 -3.96 17.68 24.35
C SER A 54 -2.69 17.43 23.58
N ALA A 55 -2.11 16.26 23.84
CA ALA A 55 -1.13 15.66 22.97
C ALA A 55 -1.83 15.36 21.64
N SER A 56 -1.95 16.38 20.79
CA SER A 56 -1.94 16.15 19.36
C SER A 56 -0.53 15.67 19.06
N ALA A 57 -0.31 14.37 19.26
CA ALA A 57 0.80 13.67 18.66
C ALA A 57 0.57 13.73 17.15
N SER A 58 0.88 14.90 16.58
CA SER A 58 1.27 15.00 15.20
C SER A 58 2.40 14.00 15.05
N ALA A 59 2.11 12.86 14.43
CA ALA A 59 3.11 11.93 13.96
C ALA A 59 3.86 12.57 12.78
N SER A 60 4.42 13.76 13.00
CA SER A 60 5.65 14.20 12.37
C SER A 60 6.74 13.99 13.41
N ALA A 61 7.02 12.72 13.71
CA ALA A 61 8.37 12.38 14.10
C ALA A 61 9.22 12.63 12.85
N SER A 62 9.89 13.78 12.81
CA SER A 62 10.99 14.02 11.89
C SER A 62 12.13 13.08 12.27
N SER A 63 11.98 11.79 11.97
CA SER A 63 13.13 10.94 11.79
C SER A 63 13.82 11.45 10.52
N SER A 64 15.11 11.75 10.61
CA SER A 64 15.99 11.99 9.45
C SER A 64 16.12 10.75 8.55
N LYS A 65 15.37 9.68 8.85
CA LYS A 65 15.36 8.41 8.17
C LYS A 65 14.39 8.49 7.00
N SER A 66 14.96 8.56 5.79
CA SER A 66 14.19 8.51 4.56
C SER A 66 14.00 7.06 4.14
N TYR A 67 12.75 6.63 4.00
CA TYR A 67 12.41 5.29 3.50
C TYR A 67 12.24 5.20 1.98
N LYS A 68 12.54 6.29 1.26
CA LYS A 68 12.51 6.31 -0.20
C LYS A 68 13.52 5.28 -0.78
N GLY A 69 13.09 4.53 -1.79
CA GLY A 69 13.86 3.51 -2.48
C GLY A 69 13.29 2.10 -2.25
N PHE A 70 14.06 1.08 -2.61
CA PHE A 70 13.66 -0.31 -2.42
C PHE A 70 13.42 -0.63 -0.95
N VAL A 71 12.28 -1.29 -0.68
CA VAL A 71 11.97 -1.86 0.63
C VAL A 71 13.02 -2.90 0.97
N LYS A 72 13.59 -2.79 2.16
CA LYS A 72 14.61 -3.71 2.67
C LYS A 72 14.06 -4.50 3.84
N PHE A 73 14.49 -5.74 3.93
CA PHE A 73 14.21 -6.64 5.04
C PHE A 73 15.39 -7.60 5.18
N ASP A 74 15.94 -7.73 6.39
CA ASP A 74 17.19 -8.45 6.67
C ASP A 74 17.08 -9.43 7.85
N ASN A 75 15.90 -9.53 8.47
CA ASN A 75 15.67 -10.38 9.63
C ASN A 75 15.16 -11.78 9.22
N PHE A 76 16.09 -12.74 9.04
CA PHE A 76 15.78 -14.09 8.59
C PHE A 76 16.37 -15.18 9.50
N GLU A 77 15.63 -16.28 9.65
CA GLU A 77 16.12 -17.55 10.15
C GLU A 77 16.79 -18.33 8.99
N LYS A 78 18.01 -18.81 9.21
CA LYS A 78 18.77 -19.60 8.22
C LYS A 78 18.93 -21.04 8.70
N LYS A 79 18.67 -22.00 7.82
CA LYS A 79 18.77 -23.44 8.10
C LYS A 79 19.84 -24.13 7.23
N GLY A 80 21.01 -23.51 7.12
CA GLY A 80 22.12 -23.98 6.28
C GLY A 80 22.50 -22.97 5.21
N GLU A 81 23.35 -23.40 4.30
CA GLU A 81 23.74 -22.60 3.13
C GLU A 81 22.59 -22.57 2.12
N TYR A 82 22.25 -21.37 1.66
CA TYR A 82 21.23 -21.17 0.65
C TYR A 82 21.72 -21.68 -0.71
N VAL A 83 20.91 -22.51 -1.36
CA VAL A 83 21.15 -22.96 -2.74
C VAL A 83 20.01 -22.42 -3.62
N PRO A 84 20.30 -21.57 -4.61
CA PRO A 84 19.27 -20.99 -5.46
C PRO A 84 18.62 -22.04 -6.37
N ALA A 85 17.36 -21.80 -6.72
CA ALA A 85 16.66 -22.63 -7.69
C ALA A 85 17.30 -22.52 -9.08
N THR A 86 17.27 -23.63 -9.81
CA THR A 86 17.69 -23.72 -11.22
C THR A 86 16.53 -24.23 -12.06
N ALA A 87 16.74 -24.36 -13.37
CA ALA A 87 15.73 -24.94 -14.26
C ALA A 87 15.41 -26.43 -13.96
N THR A 88 16.21 -27.12 -13.13
CA THR A 88 16.06 -28.55 -12.84
C THR A 88 15.92 -28.87 -11.35
N GLN A 89 16.08 -27.88 -10.47
CA GLN A 89 16.03 -28.08 -9.02
C GLN A 89 15.42 -26.87 -8.33
N LYS A 90 14.49 -27.10 -7.40
CA LYS A 90 13.96 -26.08 -6.50
C LYS A 90 15.04 -25.55 -5.55
N ALA A 91 14.84 -24.33 -5.06
CA ALA A 91 15.73 -23.73 -4.09
C ALA A 91 15.78 -24.55 -2.79
N GLN A 92 16.93 -24.53 -2.12
CA GLN A 92 17.13 -25.20 -0.84
C GLN A 92 17.56 -24.19 0.22
N ASN A 93 17.11 -24.41 1.46
CA ASN A 93 17.45 -23.56 2.60
C ASN A 93 17.14 -22.06 2.38
N VAL A 94 16.04 -21.75 1.68
CA VAL A 94 15.56 -20.38 1.52
C VAL A 94 15.40 -19.76 2.92
N PRO A 95 16.05 -18.62 3.23
CA PRO A 95 15.96 -18.01 4.56
C PRO A 95 14.51 -17.64 4.92
N LYS A 96 14.04 -18.09 6.08
CA LYS A 96 12.66 -17.87 6.53
C LYS A 96 12.53 -16.50 7.20
N PRO A 97 11.64 -15.60 6.74
CA PRO A 97 11.50 -14.28 7.34
C PRO A 97 10.96 -14.35 8.76
N LEU A 98 11.53 -13.54 9.65
CA LEU A 98 11.14 -13.47 11.05
C LEU A 98 10.35 -12.20 11.34
N VAL A 99 9.26 -12.36 12.10
CA VAL A 99 8.36 -11.27 12.54
C VAL A 99 9.17 -10.16 13.22
N PRO A 100 9.17 -8.92 12.68
CA PRO A 100 9.84 -7.80 13.36
C PRO A 100 9.12 -7.41 14.64
N ALA A 101 9.88 -7.13 15.70
CA ALA A 101 9.31 -6.74 16.99
C ALA A 101 8.45 -5.47 16.90
N ASN A 102 8.84 -4.52 16.06
CA ASN A 102 8.17 -3.24 15.90
C ASN A 102 7.09 -3.25 14.80
N MET A 103 6.84 -4.37 14.11
CA MET A 103 5.95 -4.36 12.93
C MET A 103 4.51 -3.94 13.24
N ASN A 104 4.08 -4.03 14.50
CA ASN A 104 2.72 -3.68 14.93
C ASN A 104 2.63 -2.28 15.54
N GLU A 105 3.71 -1.52 15.61
CA GLU A 105 3.67 -0.17 16.16
C GLU A 105 2.96 0.79 15.19
N GLN A 106 2.05 1.63 15.71
CA GLN A 106 1.32 2.61 14.90
C GLN A 106 2.17 3.86 14.56
N ASN A 107 3.33 3.65 13.97
CA ASN A 107 4.22 4.71 13.51
C ASN A 107 4.83 4.35 12.13
N VAL A 108 5.56 5.27 11.52
CA VAL A 108 6.14 5.07 10.17
C VAL A 108 7.15 3.91 10.16
N ASP A 109 7.92 3.75 11.23
CA ASP A 109 8.93 2.69 11.35
C ASP A 109 8.28 1.30 11.45
N GLY A 110 7.22 1.17 12.25
CA GLY A 110 6.43 -0.05 12.38
C GLY A 110 5.73 -0.43 11.09
N MET A 111 5.13 0.55 10.39
CA MET A 111 4.54 0.33 9.07
C MET A 111 5.57 -0.07 8.02
N TYR A 112 6.77 0.54 8.01
CA TYR A 112 7.85 0.12 7.09
C TYR A 112 8.31 -1.30 7.41
N ALA A 113 8.48 -1.65 8.69
CA ALA A 113 8.82 -3.01 9.11
C ALA A 113 7.74 -4.03 8.71
N PHE A 114 6.46 -3.66 8.82
CA PHE A 114 5.33 -4.45 8.33
C PHE A 114 5.42 -4.68 6.82
N ILE A 115 5.58 -3.62 6.01
CA ILE A 115 5.69 -3.74 4.55
C ILE A 115 6.89 -4.61 4.14
N GLY A 116 8.03 -4.44 4.82
CA GLY A 116 9.22 -5.27 4.59
C GLY A 116 8.98 -6.74 4.91
N TYR A 117 8.36 -7.05 6.05
CA TYR A 117 8.03 -8.42 6.43
C TYR A 117 6.98 -9.04 5.51
N TRP A 118 5.95 -8.27 5.11
CA TRP A 118 4.94 -8.69 4.14
C TRP A 118 5.60 -9.07 2.80
N LEU A 119 6.48 -8.21 2.27
CA LEU A 119 7.18 -8.46 1.00
C LEU A 119 8.10 -9.69 1.09
N ALA A 120 8.87 -9.80 2.18
CA ALA A 120 9.75 -10.95 2.40
C ALA A 120 8.95 -12.26 2.52
N SER A 121 7.80 -12.22 3.21
CA SER A 121 6.90 -13.37 3.38
C SER A 121 6.26 -13.80 2.06
N PHE A 122 5.85 -12.84 1.23
CA PHE A 122 5.31 -13.13 -0.09
C PHE A 122 6.36 -13.77 -1.01
N ASN A 123 7.57 -13.18 -1.07
CA ASN A 123 8.68 -13.75 -1.84
C ASN A 123 9.04 -15.16 -1.34
N TYR A 124 9.10 -15.36 -0.02
CA TYR A 124 9.37 -16.67 0.56
C TYR A 124 8.31 -17.70 0.18
N ALA A 125 7.02 -17.34 0.22
CA ALA A 125 5.93 -18.24 -0.17
C ALA A 125 6.00 -18.63 -1.66
N VAL A 126 6.31 -17.71 -2.58
CA VAL A 126 6.43 -18.07 -4.01
C VAL A 126 7.70 -18.88 -4.33
N LEU A 127 8.73 -18.80 -3.49
CA LEU A 127 9.99 -19.55 -3.63
C LEU A 127 9.97 -20.93 -2.96
N THR A 128 9.03 -21.18 -2.06
CA THR A 128 9.03 -22.40 -1.22
C THR A 128 7.69 -23.11 -1.11
N GLY A 129 6.58 -22.42 -1.41
CA GLY A 129 5.22 -22.86 -1.09
C GLY A 129 4.84 -22.72 0.39
N ASP A 130 5.77 -22.37 1.29
CA ASP A 130 5.50 -22.21 2.73
C ASP A 130 4.89 -20.82 3.01
N THR A 131 3.59 -20.79 3.27
CA THR A 131 2.82 -19.57 3.55
C THR A 131 2.80 -19.18 5.03
N GLU A 132 3.47 -19.92 5.92
CA GLU A 132 3.44 -19.67 7.36
C GLU A 132 3.88 -18.25 7.76
N PRO A 133 4.95 -17.66 7.18
CA PRO A 133 5.27 -16.27 7.48
C PRO A 133 4.19 -15.30 7.02
N MET A 134 3.56 -15.58 5.88
CA MET A 134 2.55 -14.73 5.26
C MET A 134 1.30 -14.63 6.13
N LYS A 135 0.83 -15.75 6.72
CA LYS A 135 -0.30 -15.76 7.68
C LYS A 135 -0.13 -14.79 8.85
N LYS A 136 1.11 -14.47 9.23
CA LYS A 136 1.40 -13.50 10.31
C LYS A 136 1.29 -12.04 9.84
N ALA A 137 1.49 -11.79 8.55
CA ALA A 137 1.38 -10.47 7.91
C ALA A 137 0.01 -10.23 7.23
N ASP A 138 -0.79 -11.28 7.09
CA ASP A 138 -2.08 -11.29 6.43
C ASP A 138 -3.13 -12.05 7.26
N PRO A 139 -3.53 -11.49 8.41
CA PRO A 139 -4.47 -12.16 9.32
C PRO A 139 -5.89 -12.32 8.77
N ALA A 140 -6.19 -11.75 7.59
CA ALA A 140 -7.45 -11.93 6.88
C ALA A 140 -7.37 -13.02 5.79
N ASP A 141 -6.20 -13.68 5.66
CA ASP A 141 -5.89 -14.73 4.69
C ASP A 141 -6.11 -14.36 3.20
N ILE A 142 -6.29 -13.08 2.88
CA ILE A 142 -6.58 -12.62 1.52
C ILE A 142 -5.44 -12.93 0.55
N TYR A 143 -4.20 -12.66 0.94
CA TYR A 143 -2.99 -12.97 0.18
C TYR A 143 -2.54 -14.41 0.38
N VAL A 144 -2.79 -15.03 1.55
CA VAL A 144 -2.53 -16.45 1.77
C VAL A 144 -3.34 -17.30 0.77
N ASP A 145 -4.62 -16.97 0.56
CA ASP A 145 -5.47 -17.61 -0.43
C ASP A 145 -4.94 -17.41 -1.86
N MET A 146 -4.45 -16.21 -2.20
CA MET A 146 -3.80 -15.95 -3.49
C MET A 146 -2.52 -16.77 -3.72
N LEU A 147 -1.88 -17.23 -2.65
CA LEU A 147 -0.64 -18.02 -2.71
C LEU A 147 -0.89 -19.54 -2.65
N GLN A 148 -2.15 -19.97 -2.56
CA GLN A 148 -2.50 -21.38 -2.43
C GLN A 148 -2.01 -22.22 -3.62
N ASP A 149 -2.06 -21.68 -4.84
CA ASP A 149 -1.56 -22.37 -6.03
C ASP A 149 -0.06 -22.69 -5.92
N TYR A 150 0.73 -21.80 -5.30
CA TYR A 150 2.14 -22.07 -5.02
C TYR A 150 2.29 -23.15 -3.95
N ALA A 151 1.51 -23.08 -2.87
CA ALA A 151 1.56 -24.10 -1.82
C ALA A 151 1.28 -25.50 -2.37
N VAL A 152 0.27 -25.64 -3.25
CA VAL A 152 -0.04 -26.90 -3.95
C VAL A 152 1.10 -27.28 -4.89
N MET A 153 1.59 -26.35 -5.71
CA MET A 153 2.65 -26.61 -6.68
C MET A 153 3.92 -27.19 -6.03
N TYR A 154 4.37 -26.60 -4.92
CA TYR A 154 5.54 -27.10 -4.19
C TYR A 154 5.25 -28.36 -3.36
N GLY A 155 4.06 -28.46 -2.76
CA GLY A 155 3.67 -29.58 -1.91
C GLY A 155 3.49 -30.89 -2.69
N ASP A 156 3.00 -30.80 -3.92
CA ASP A 156 2.75 -31.95 -4.80
C ASP A 156 3.90 -32.19 -5.80
N ASP A 157 5.05 -31.50 -5.62
CA ASP A 157 6.22 -31.55 -6.51
C ASP A 157 5.87 -31.31 -7.99
N LEU A 158 4.94 -30.39 -8.26
CA LEU A 158 4.47 -30.06 -9.62
C LEU A 158 5.32 -29.00 -10.32
N GLY A 159 6.19 -28.32 -9.58
CA GLY A 159 7.00 -27.23 -10.12
C GLY A 159 7.65 -26.35 -9.06
N TRP A 160 8.40 -25.35 -9.51
CA TRP A 160 9.04 -24.35 -8.66
C TRP A 160 9.37 -23.08 -9.44
N LEU A 161 9.59 -21.99 -8.72
CA LEU A 161 10.08 -20.73 -9.27
C LEU A 161 11.61 -20.74 -9.32
N TYR A 162 12.20 -20.26 -10.42
CA TYR A 162 13.65 -20.08 -10.55
C TYR A 162 14.00 -18.81 -11.33
N GLY A 163 15.29 -18.48 -11.40
CA GLY A 163 15.80 -17.31 -12.13
C GLY A 163 15.82 -16.02 -11.31
N SER A 164 15.30 -16.02 -10.08
CA SER A 164 15.43 -14.90 -9.15
C SER A 164 15.23 -15.34 -7.70
N ASP A 165 16.06 -14.82 -6.81
CA ASP A 165 15.91 -14.98 -5.35
C ASP A 165 15.00 -13.91 -4.73
N THR A 166 14.66 -12.87 -5.50
CA THR A 166 13.77 -11.78 -5.10
C THR A 166 12.79 -11.49 -6.24
N PRO A 167 11.86 -12.43 -6.52
CA PRO A 167 11.00 -12.35 -7.69
C PRO A 167 10.10 -11.11 -7.69
N ILE A 168 9.80 -10.54 -6.52
CA ILE A 168 9.01 -9.31 -6.36
C ILE A 168 9.79 -8.28 -5.55
N THR A 169 9.73 -7.02 -5.97
CA THR A 169 10.30 -5.88 -5.25
C THR A 169 9.29 -4.75 -5.13
N ILE A 170 9.41 -3.95 -4.06
CA ILE A 170 8.65 -2.71 -3.87
C ILE A 170 9.65 -1.56 -3.75
N GLU A 171 9.47 -0.51 -4.53
CA GLU A 171 10.24 0.73 -4.48
C GLU A 171 9.36 1.88 -4.00
N LEU A 172 9.61 2.41 -2.81
CA LEU A 172 8.90 3.55 -2.23
C LEU A 172 9.39 4.85 -2.85
N ILE A 173 8.48 5.68 -3.34
CA ILE A 173 8.83 6.87 -4.13
C ILE A 173 8.94 8.13 -3.25
N SER A 174 8.40 8.06 -2.03
CA SER A 174 8.40 9.14 -1.04
C SER A 174 9.00 8.67 0.28
N SER A 175 9.57 9.61 1.04
CA SER A 175 10.25 9.31 2.31
C SER A 175 9.32 8.91 3.44
N ALA A 176 8.03 9.21 3.34
CA ALA A 176 7.01 8.95 4.35
C ALA A 176 5.66 8.64 3.70
N PRO A 177 4.77 7.89 4.36
CA PRO A 177 3.40 7.67 3.87
C PRO A 177 2.56 8.96 3.87
N GLN A 178 1.48 8.92 3.12
CA GLN A 178 0.41 9.90 3.14
C GLN A 178 -0.77 9.35 3.95
N LYS A 179 -1.36 10.20 4.79
CA LYS A 179 -2.59 9.88 5.52
C LYS A 179 -3.73 10.76 5.02
N PRO A 180 -4.83 10.18 4.50
CA PRO A 180 -5.99 10.96 4.06
C PRO A 180 -6.69 11.59 5.25
N SER A 181 -7.11 12.86 5.14
CA SER A 181 -7.87 13.52 6.20
C SER A 181 -9.22 12.86 6.49
N SER A 182 -9.78 12.12 5.53
CA SER A 182 -11.07 11.42 5.63
C SER A 182 -11.00 10.07 6.34
N SER A 183 -9.81 9.53 6.65
CA SER A 183 -9.66 8.24 7.34
C SER A 183 -8.60 8.30 8.43
N GLY A 184 -9.00 7.89 9.64
CA GLY A 184 -8.10 7.79 10.79
C GLY A 184 -7.14 6.59 10.74
N THR A 185 -7.43 5.58 9.91
CA THR A 185 -6.77 4.27 9.92
C THR A 185 -6.02 3.94 8.64
N LEU A 186 -6.32 4.61 7.52
CA LEU A 186 -5.70 4.34 6.21
C LEU A 186 -4.44 5.16 5.98
N TYR A 187 -3.44 4.50 5.40
CA TYR A 187 -2.19 5.10 4.95
C TYR A 187 -1.87 4.66 3.53
N TYR A 188 -1.33 5.58 2.74
CA TYR A 188 -0.91 5.35 1.37
C TYR A 188 0.59 5.60 1.24
N TRP A 189 1.33 4.62 0.74
CA TRP A 189 2.72 4.82 0.35
C TRP A 189 2.88 4.68 -1.16
N PRO A 190 3.10 5.79 -1.90
CA PRO A 190 3.38 5.73 -3.33
C PRO A 190 4.59 4.84 -3.61
N ALA A 191 4.40 3.83 -4.46
CA ALA A 191 5.40 2.82 -4.74
C ALA A 191 5.31 2.27 -6.17
N TYR A 192 6.41 1.69 -6.64
CA TYR A 192 6.42 0.77 -7.78
C TYR A 192 6.53 -0.66 -7.26
N MET A 193 5.68 -1.56 -7.74
CA MET A 193 5.91 -3.00 -7.60
C MET A 193 6.51 -3.52 -8.90
N ASN A 194 7.59 -4.27 -8.79
CA ASN A 194 8.30 -4.81 -9.94
C ASN A 194 8.52 -6.31 -9.76
N TYR A 195 8.36 -7.03 -10.86
CA TYR A 195 8.57 -8.45 -10.97
C TYR A 195 9.88 -8.69 -11.72
N SER A 196 10.71 -9.62 -11.25
CA SER A 196 11.97 -9.96 -11.90
C SER A 196 11.71 -10.43 -13.34
N PRO A 197 12.43 -9.89 -14.35
CA PRO A 197 12.30 -10.34 -15.73
C PRO A 197 12.85 -11.75 -15.95
N ASP A 198 13.74 -12.20 -15.06
CA ASP A 198 14.41 -13.50 -15.15
C ASP A 198 13.62 -14.60 -14.44
N ALA A 199 12.66 -14.23 -13.58
CA ALA A 199 11.85 -15.17 -12.84
C ALA A 199 10.92 -15.98 -13.76
N LYS A 200 10.98 -17.29 -13.61
CA LYS A 200 10.21 -18.28 -14.37
C LYS A 200 9.64 -19.34 -13.44
N ILE A 201 8.53 -19.93 -13.85
CA ILE A 201 7.90 -21.05 -13.18
C ILE A 201 8.19 -22.30 -14.00
N HIS A 202 8.97 -23.21 -13.43
CA HIS A 202 9.10 -24.57 -13.93
C HIS A 202 7.87 -25.38 -13.54
N LEU A 203 7.34 -26.17 -14.48
CA LEU A 203 6.21 -27.06 -14.26
C LEU A 203 6.53 -28.43 -14.85
N GLU A 204 6.35 -29.48 -14.05
CA GLU A 204 6.65 -30.84 -14.48
C GLU A 204 5.84 -31.25 -15.70
N GLY A 205 6.53 -31.78 -16.71
CA GLY A 205 5.94 -32.20 -17.99
C GLY A 205 5.43 -31.05 -18.88
N LYS A 206 5.75 -29.79 -18.57
CA LYS A 206 5.32 -28.61 -19.35
C LYS A 206 6.51 -27.69 -19.65
N SER A 207 6.32 -26.80 -20.62
CA SER A 207 7.28 -25.71 -20.85
C SER A 207 7.21 -24.67 -19.74
N ASP A 208 8.37 -24.14 -19.37
CA ASP A 208 8.48 -23.06 -18.39
C ASP A 208 7.57 -21.87 -18.74
N GLN A 209 6.93 -21.32 -17.71
CA GLN A 209 6.05 -20.16 -17.80
C GLN A 209 6.73 -18.91 -17.25
N PRO A 210 6.45 -17.72 -17.80
CA PRO A 210 6.91 -16.49 -17.18
C PRO A 210 6.23 -16.28 -15.82
N PHE A 211 6.99 -15.84 -14.82
CA PHE A 211 6.41 -15.45 -13.52
C PHE A 211 5.53 -14.20 -13.66
N LYS A 212 6.00 -13.23 -14.44
CA LYS A 212 5.27 -11.99 -14.72
C LYS A 212 4.22 -12.21 -15.82
N THR A 213 3.00 -11.78 -15.57
CA THR A 213 1.91 -11.75 -16.56
C THR A 213 1.70 -10.33 -17.13
N ALA A 214 0.93 -10.21 -18.22
CA ALA A 214 0.55 -8.91 -18.79
C ALA A 214 -0.28 -8.05 -17.82
N GLU A 215 -0.95 -8.67 -16.85
CA GLU A 215 -1.73 -7.99 -15.81
C GLU A 215 -0.86 -7.42 -14.68
N SER A 216 0.43 -7.79 -14.65
CA SER A 216 1.42 -7.38 -13.64
C SER A 216 2.55 -6.53 -14.24
N PRO A 217 2.27 -5.37 -14.88
CA PRO A 217 3.31 -4.57 -15.51
C PRO A 217 4.23 -3.90 -14.47
N ASN A 218 5.54 -4.03 -14.66
CA ASN A 218 6.56 -3.30 -13.91
C ASN A 218 6.44 -1.79 -14.15
N GLY A 219 6.88 -1.00 -13.17
CA GLY A 219 6.95 0.46 -13.30
C GLY A 219 5.58 1.16 -13.31
N LYS A 220 4.47 0.43 -13.13
CA LYS A 220 3.16 1.05 -12.94
C LYS A 220 3.10 1.65 -11.54
N LEU A 221 2.86 2.97 -11.47
CA LEU A 221 2.70 3.66 -10.20
C LEU A 221 1.50 3.06 -9.46
N MET A 222 1.75 2.59 -8.24
CA MET A 222 0.73 2.09 -7.33
C MET A 222 0.92 2.70 -5.94
N LYS A 223 0.02 2.34 -5.04
CA LYS A 223 0.10 2.72 -3.63
C LYS A 223 0.13 1.43 -2.83
N ALA A 224 1.13 1.25 -1.97
CA ALA A 224 0.96 0.33 -0.85
C ALA A 224 -0.13 0.94 0.03
N ILE A 225 -1.30 0.30 0.07
CA ILE A 225 -2.42 0.74 0.88
C ILE A 225 -2.41 -0.12 2.13
N VAL A 226 -2.22 0.51 3.28
CA VAL A 226 -2.22 -0.19 4.56
C VAL A 226 -3.23 0.43 5.50
N GLU A 227 -3.93 -0.43 6.23
CA GLU A 227 -4.87 -0.05 7.27
C GLU A 227 -4.31 -0.45 8.63
N TYR A 228 -4.42 0.44 9.62
CA TYR A 228 -4.13 0.09 11.01
C TYR A 228 -5.42 -0.13 11.79
N LYS A 229 -5.60 -1.35 12.29
CA LYS A 229 -6.79 -1.78 13.05
C LYS A 229 -6.39 -2.81 14.10
N ASP A 230 -7.04 -2.78 15.27
CA ASP A 230 -6.87 -3.77 16.34
C ASP A 230 -5.40 -4.04 16.73
N GLY A 231 -4.58 -2.98 16.74
CA GLY A 231 -3.16 -3.07 17.10
C GLY A 231 -2.27 -3.72 16.03
N LYS A 232 -2.73 -3.84 14.77
CA LYS A 232 -2.02 -4.47 13.67
C LYS A 232 -2.18 -3.68 12.37
N TRP A 233 -1.22 -3.88 11.47
CA TRP A 233 -1.30 -3.39 10.10
C TRP A 233 -1.88 -4.47 9.18
N PHE A 234 -2.65 -4.04 8.20
CA PHE A 234 -3.26 -4.87 7.16
C PHE A 234 -2.87 -4.28 5.80
N MET A 235 -2.29 -5.10 4.93
CA MET A 235 -2.08 -4.73 3.53
C MET A 235 -3.42 -4.89 2.80
N LEU A 236 -3.83 -3.88 2.03
CA LEU A 236 -5.09 -3.94 1.26
C LEU A 236 -4.81 -4.25 -0.21
N THR A 237 -5.71 -5.00 -0.84
CA THR A 237 -5.62 -5.33 -2.27
C THR A 237 -6.01 -4.16 -3.18
N GLY A 238 -6.70 -3.15 -2.63
CA GLY A 238 -7.23 -1.99 -3.34
C GLY A 238 -8.66 -2.17 -3.85
N LYS A 239 -9.21 -3.39 -3.75
CA LYS A 239 -10.62 -3.66 -4.04
C LYS A 239 -11.54 -3.15 -2.92
N GLU A 240 -11.05 -3.17 -1.68
CA GLU A 240 -11.75 -2.79 -0.45
C GLU A 240 -11.90 -1.26 -0.32
N SER A 241 -10.90 -0.49 -0.76
CA SER A 241 -10.97 0.98 -0.77
C SER A 241 -12.01 1.51 -1.76
N SER A 242 -12.35 0.71 -2.78
CA SER A 242 -13.37 1.05 -3.77
C SER A 242 -14.79 0.90 -3.20
N SER A 243 -15.02 -0.08 -2.31
CA SER A 243 -16.32 -0.25 -1.65
C SER A 243 -16.57 0.78 -0.55
N ALA A 244 -15.53 1.21 0.17
CA ALA A 244 -15.64 2.28 1.17
C ALA A 244 -16.00 3.65 0.56
N SER A 245 -15.62 3.88 -0.70
CA SER A 245 -15.98 5.09 -1.45
C SER A 245 -17.41 5.06 -2.01
N ALA A 246 -18.04 3.87 -2.08
CA ALA A 246 -19.42 3.71 -2.54
C ALA A 246 -20.45 3.87 -1.39
N SER A 247 -20.05 3.67 -0.13
CA SER A 247 -20.95 3.78 1.02
C SER A 247 -21.18 5.22 1.51
N SER A 248 -20.43 6.22 1.02
CA SER A 248 -20.64 7.63 1.40
C SER A 248 -21.65 8.38 0.53
N GLY A 249 -22.35 7.69 -0.39
CA GLY A 249 -23.23 8.30 -1.39
C GLY A 249 -24.73 8.03 -1.25
N SER A 250 -25.20 7.45 -0.14
CA SER A 250 -26.65 7.24 0.07
C SER A 250 -27.08 7.82 1.41
N SER A 251 -27.18 9.15 1.45
CA SER A 251 -27.98 9.85 2.44
C SER A 251 -29.11 10.58 1.70
N SER A 252 -30.32 10.12 2.02
CA SER A 252 -31.65 10.50 1.55
C SER A 252 -31.93 11.99 1.37
N SER A 253 -32.73 12.31 0.36
CA SER A 253 -33.67 13.45 0.40
C SER A 253 -35.07 12.95 0.06
N VAL A 254 -35.92 12.94 1.10
CA VAL A 254 -37.38 13.04 1.04
C VAL A 254 -37.77 14.49 0.74
#